data_AF-A0A101GY95-F1
#
_entry.id   AF-A0A101GY95-F1
#
_cell.length_a   1.000
_cell.length_b   1.000
_cell.length_c   1.000
_cell.angle_alpha   90.00
_cell.angle_beta   90.00
_cell.angle_gamma   90.00
#
_symmetry.space_group_name_H-M   'P 1'
#
loop_
_entity.id
_entity.type
_entity.pdbx_description
1 polymer ?
#
loop_
_entity_poly.entity_id
_entity_poly.type
_entity_poly.pdbx_seq_one_letter_code
_entity_poly.pdbx_strand_id
1 'polypeptide(L)'
;MKDLDCGFEYIVSLIDPITPMGREQLRNLPFMTSANEITESHQRQLDMAEKERKVASIKVILSRIRDIRGTLSNLSSGIVLDDIELFEIKSFAYWCGKLKEELGRCASWMKLPDLSVVFSVLDPDNSGTESFYISDDCDDSLGGIRKEIHRLQRIEVEDKESELNRLLQENVEIENRVRARLSKRLLENCEALYAAMKIIGKIDLTVALTELNRKLGLGKPDISSGEYEFQELVNP
;
A
#
# COMPACT_ATOMS: atom_id res chain seq x y z
N MET A 1 -2.81 15.46 -25.21
CA MET A 1 -2.77 14.14 -25.88
C MET A 1 -4.09 13.93 -26.60
N LYS A 2 -4.32 14.56 -27.75
CA LYS A 2 -5.57 14.37 -28.51
C LYS A 2 -5.35 13.80 -29.92
N ASP A 3 -4.10 13.51 -30.29
CA ASP A 3 -3.72 13.05 -31.63
C ASP A 3 -2.65 11.93 -31.57
N LEU A 4 -2.96 10.78 -30.96
CA LEU A 4 -2.15 9.55 -31.05
C LEU A 4 -3.04 8.38 -31.52
N ASP A 5 -3.61 8.52 -32.71
CA ASP A 5 -4.56 7.57 -33.33
C ASP A 5 -3.86 6.37 -34.02
N CYS A 6 -2.62 6.07 -33.64
CA CYS A 6 -1.74 5.09 -34.28
C CYS A 6 -1.58 3.77 -33.48
N GLY A 7 -2.63 3.32 -32.77
CA GLY A 7 -2.57 2.12 -31.93
C GLY A 7 -1.88 2.34 -30.57
N PHE A 8 -1.45 3.56 -30.27
CA PHE A 8 -0.87 3.91 -28.97
C PHE A 8 -1.86 3.69 -27.82
N GLU A 9 -3.09 4.19 -27.96
CA GLU A 9 -4.16 3.96 -26.98
C GLU A 9 -4.44 2.46 -26.79
N TYR A 10 -4.34 1.68 -27.87
CA TYR A 10 -4.47 0.23 -27.78
C TYR A 10 -3.36 -0.38 -26.93
N ILE A 11 -2.08 -0.06 -27.18
CA ILE A 11 -0.96 -0.54 -26.35
C ILE A 11 -1.12 -0.12 -24.89
N VAL A 12 -1.48 1.14 -24.63
CA VAL A 12 -1.71 1.64 -23.27
C VAL A 12 -2.83 0.86 -22.58
N SER A 13 -3.90 0.51 -23.30
CA SER A 13 -5.01 -0.29 -22.76
C SER A 13 -4.62 -1.73 -22.38
N LEU A 14 -3.52 -2.24 -22.93
CA LEU A 14 -2.98 -3.57 -22.59
C LEU A 14 -2.08 -3.56 -21.35
N ILE A 15 -1.62 -2.37 -20.90
CA ILE A 15 -0.84 -2.23 -19.68
C ILE A 15 -1.83 -2.17 -18.50
N ASP A 16 -1.82 -3.22 -17.68
CA ASP A 16 -2.79 -3.38 -16.59
C ASP A 16 -2.11 -3.48 -15.21
N PRO A 17 -1.69 -2.36 -14.59
CA PRO A 17 -1.19 -2.35 -13.23
C PRO A 17 -2.32 -2.68 -12.22
N ILE A 18 -1.97 -3.48 -11.20
CA ILE A 18 -2.93 -4.03 -10.23
C ILE A 18 -3.36 -2.97 -9.21
N THR A 19 -2.41 -2.17 -8.74
CA THR A 19 -2.61 -1.21 -7.67
C THR A 19 -3.08 0.14 -8.23
N PRO A 20 -3.87 0.92 -7.45
CA PRO A 20 -4.19 2.29 -7.82
C PRO A 20 -2.94 3.16 -8.07
N MET A 21 -1.87 2.94 -7.30
CA MET A 21 -0.59 3.64 -7.44
C MET A 21 0.11 3.31 -8.76
N GLY A 22 0.10 2.05 -9.20
CA GLY A 22 0.65 1.65 -10.50
C GLY A 22 -0.14 2.25 -11.65
N ARG A 23 -1.48 2.22 -11.57
CA ARG A 23 -2.36 2.86 -12.57
C ARG A 23 -2.13 4.37 -12.64
N GLU A 24 -1.92 5.02 -11.50
CA GLU A 24 -1.56 6.43 -11.48
C GLU A 24 -0.21 6.70 -12.15
N GLN A 25 0.80 5.87 -11.89
CA GLN A 25 2.10 6.03 -12.54
C GLN A 25 2.00 5.84 -14.06
N LEU A 26 1.18 4.90 -14.54
CA LEU A 26 0.91 4.74 -15.97
C LEU A 26 0.25 6.01 -16.55
N ARG A 27 -0.80 6.53 -15.90
CA ARG A 27 -1.51 7.74 -16.36
C ARG A 27 -0.60 8.95 -16.42
N ASN A 28 0.35 9.06 -15.49
CA ASN A 28 1.26 10.19 -15.37
C ASN A 28 2.63 9.91 -16.01
N LEU A 29 2.78 8.83 -16.78
CA LEU A 29 4.06 8.44 -17.38
C LEU A 29 4.42 9.45 -18.49
N PRO A 30 5.48 10.26 -18.33
CA PRO A 30 5.90 11.15 -19.40
C PRO A 30 6.62 10.37 -20.50
N PHE A 31 6.61 10.91 -21.71
CA PHE A 31 7.54 10.46 -22.75
C PHE A 31 8.97 10.74 -22.28
N MET A 32 9.78 9.69 -22.16
CA MET A 32 11.19 9.80 -21.79
C MET A 32 11.97 10.40 -22.96
N THR A 33 12.71 11.47 -22.72
CA THR A 33 13.46 12.19 -23.77
C THR A 33 14.97 12.02 -23.65
N SER A 34 15.45 11.44 -22.54
CA SER A 34 16.88 11.19 -22.34
C SER A 34 17.24 9.71 -22.46
N ALA A 35 18.39 9.43 -23.06
CA ALA A 35 18.91 8.06 -23.19
C ALA A 35 19.07 7.36 -21.83
N ASN A 36 19.43 8.12 -20.79
CA ASN A 36 19.60 7.61 -19.43
C ASN A 36 18.26 7.13 -18.84
N GLU A 37 17.18 7.93 -18.93
CA GLU A 37 15.87 7.54 -18.42
C GLU A 37 15.33 6.29 -19.12
N ILE A 38 15.48 6.21 -20.44
CA ILE A 38 15.08 5.06 -21.25
C ILE A 38 15.88 3.82 -20.82
N THR A 39 17.20 3.95 -20.69
CA THR A 39 18.09 2.85 -20.25
C THR A 39 17.71 2.35 -18.87
N GLU A 40 17.48 3.25 -17.91
CA GLU A 40 17.03 2.88 -16.58
C GLU A 40 15.67 2.20 -16.60
N SER A 41 14.73 2.64 -17.44
CA SER A 41 13.43 1.99 -17.60
C SER A 41 13.54 0.57 -18.11
N HIS A 42 14.38 0.35 -19.13
CA HIS A 42 14.67 -0.99 -19.64
C HIS A 42 15.36 -1.85 -18.58
N GLN A 43 16.32 -1.30 -17.82
CA GLN A 43 16.99 -2.05 -16.76
C GLN A 43 16.01 -2.54 -15.70
N ARG A 44 15.03 -1.71 -15.30
CA ARG A 44 13.99 -2.13 -14.35
C ARG A 44 13.17 -3.32 -14.85
N GLN A 45 12.83 -3.32 -16.14
CA GLN A 45 12.08 -4.42 -16.75
C GLN A 45 12.90 -5.71 -16.79
N LEU A 46 14.22 -5.61 -17.04
CA LEU A 46 15.15 -6.74 -16.95
C LEU A 46 15.27 -7.27 -15.51
N ASP A 47 15.47 -6.38 -14.52
CA ASP A 47 15.53 -6.75 -13.10
C ASP A 47 14.25 -7.46 -12.64
N MET A 48 13.09 -7.09 -13.19
CA MET A 48 11.82 -7.74 -12.92
C MET A 48 11.68 -9.09 -13.65
N ALA A 49 12.18 -9.19 -14.88
CA ALA A 49 12.20 -10.44 -15.64
C ALA A 49 13.05 -11.53 -14.94
N GLU A 50 14.14 -11.15 -14.27
CA GLU A 50 14.92 -12.08 -13.43
C GLU A 50 14.11 -12.68 -12.27
N LYS A 51 12.99 -12.03 -11.89
CA LYS A 51 12.06 -12.47 -10.85
C LYS A 51 10.83 -13.19 -11.41
N GLU A 52 10.84 -13.65 -12.66
CA GLU A 52 9.69 -14.28 -13.34
C GLU A 52 8.96 -15.32 -12.47
N ARG A 53 9.70 -16.21 -11.80
CA ARG A 53 9.12 -17.26 -10.93
C ARG A 53 8.30 -16.72 -9.75
N LYS A 54 8.53 -15.47 -9.35
CA LYS A 54 7.85 -14.77 -8.25
C LYS A 54 6.81 -13.76 -8.73
N VAL A 55 6.68 -13.52 -10.03
CA VAL A 55 5.73 -12.51 -10.53
C VAL A 55 4.30 -12.86 -10.11
N ALA A 56 3.90 -14.12 -10.19
CA ALA A 56 2.56 -14.55 -9.76
C ALA A 56 2.28 -14.27 -8.27
N SER A 57 3.23 -14.59 -7.37
CA SER A 57 3.10 -14.31 -5.93
C SER A 57 3.11 -12.81 -5.63
N ILE A 58 4.00 -12.05 -6.29
CA ILE A 58 4.04 -10.58 -6.20
C ILE A 58 2.68 -9.99 -6.60
N LYS A 59 2.07 -10.44 -7.70
CA LYS A 59 0.75 -9.98 -8.14
C LYS A 59 -0.35 -10.27 -7.11
N VAL A 60 -0.31 -11.44 -6.46
CA VAL A 60 -1.25 -11.77 -5.37
C VAL A 60 -1.08 -10.78 -4.21
N ILE A 61 0.14 -10.46 -3.82
CA ILE A 61 0.41 -9.48 -2.75
C ILE A 61 -0.07 -8.08 -3.16
N LEU A 62 0.30 -7.61 -4.37
CA LEU A 62 -0.13 -6.32 -4.91
C LEU A 62 -1.65 -6.16 -4.92
N SER A 63 -2.40 -7.24 -5.18
CA SER A 63 -3.87 -7.21 -5.20
C SER A 63 -4.51 -6.91 -3.85
N ARG A 64 -3.76 -7.06 -2.76
CA ARG A 64 -4.19 -6.78 -1.39
C ARG A 64 -3.81 -5.38 -0.91
N ILE A 65 -2.90 -4.70 -1.61
CA ILE A 65 -2.44 -3.37 -1.22
C ILE A 65 -3.47 -2.33 -1.62
N ARG A 66 -3.94 -1.57 -0.62
CA ARG A 66 -4.90 -0.49 -0.80
C ARG A 66 -4.21 0.85 -0.99
N ASP A 67 -4.95 1.78 -1.59
CA ASP A 67 -4.55 3.17 -1.66
C ASP A 67 -4.96 3.89 -0.37
N ILE A 68 -3.96 4.28 0.42
CA ILE A 68 -4.15 4.95 1.71
C ILE A 68 -3.85 6.45 1.66
N ARG A 69 -3.76 7.07 0.47
CA ARG A 69 -3.38 8.49 0.36
C ARG A 69 -4.33 9.42 1.09
N GLY A 70 -5.63 9.11 1.09
CA GLY A 70 -6.64 9.85 1.85
C GLY A 70 -6.37 9.78 3.35
N THR A 71 -6.15 8.57 3.85
CA THR A 71 -5.78 8.27 5.25
C THR A 71 -4.51 9.00 5.67
N LEU A 72 -3.47 8.97 4.84
CA LEU A 72 -2.22 9.69 5.09
C LEU A 72 -2.39 11.22 5.04
N SER A 73 -3.29 11.72 4.18
CA SER A 73 -3.62 13.16 4.11
C SER A 73 -4.31 13.62 5.39
N ASN A 74 -5.23 12.82 5.93
CA ASN A 74 -5.88 13.10 7.21
C ASN A 74 -4.86 13.07 8.35
N LEU A 75 -4.03 12.01 8.40
CA LEU A 75 -2.99 11.85 9.40
C LEU A 75 -2.01 13.04 9.42
N SER A 76 -1.48 13.41 8.25
CA SER A 76 -0.54 14.53 8.11
C SER A 76 -1.16 15.91 8.42
N SER A 77 -2.48 16.04 8.31
CA SER A 77 -3.24 17.23 8.71
C SER A 77 -3.52 17.29 10.22
N GLY A 78 -3.07 16.29 10.98
CA GLY A 78 -3.29 16.20 12.43
C GLY A 78 -4.68 15.70 12.83
N ILE A 79 -5.44 15.13 11.88
CA ILE A 79 -6.74 14.51 12.15
C ILE A 79 -6.51 13.19 12.91
N VAL A 80 -7.32 12.95 13.94
CA VAL A 80 -7.33 11.67 14.64
C VAL A 80 -8.03 10.64 13.75
N LEU A 81 -7.31 9.58 13.42
CA LEU A 81 -7.82 8.51 12.56
C LEU A 81 -8.85 7.66 13.29
N ASP A 82 -9.87 7.22 12.56
CA ASP A 82 -10.83 6.24 13.03
C ASP A 82 -10.31 4.80 12.91
N ASP A 83 -11.11 3.81 13.31
CA ASP A 83 -10.70 2.41 13.30
C ASP A 83 -10.50 1.86 11.88
N ILE A 84 -11.22 2.39 10.88
CA ILE A 84 -11.10 1.99 9.48
C ILE A 84 -9.77 2.53 8.93
N GLU A 85 -9.49 3.79 9.18
CA GLU A 85 -8.25 4.45 8.77
C GLU A 85 -7.02 3.84 9.43
N LEU A 86 -7.09 3.51 10.73
CA LEU A 86 -6.01 2.79 11.43
C LEU A 86 -5.82 1.37 10.85
N PHE A 87 -6.91 0.68 10.53
CA PHE A 87 -6.85 -0.61 9.86
C PHE A 87 -6.20 -0.51 8.47
N GLU A 88 -6.51 0.51 7.68
CA GLU A 88 -5.91 0.73 6.37
C GLU A 88 -4.40 0.89 6.45
N ILE A 89 -3.89 1.65 7.44
CA ILE A 89 -2.45 1.79 7.67
C ILE A 89 -1.82 0.45 8.10
N LYS A 90 -2.46 -0.30 9.02
CA LYS A 90 -1.97 -1.61 9.45
C LYS A 90 -1.90 -2.60 8.28
N SER A 91 -2.98 -2.70 7.51
CA SER A 91 -3.09 -3.56 6.33
C SER A 91 -2.03 -3.20 5.30
N PHE A 92 -1.84 -1.91 5.01
CA PHE A 92 -0.79 -1.45 4.10
C PHE A 92 0.61 -1.83 4.59
N ALA A 93 0.94 -1.59 5.85
CA ALA A 93 2.23 -1.96 6.44
C ALA A 93 2.47 -3.48 6.38
N TYR A 94 1.43 -4.27 6.68
CA TYR A 94 1.46 -5.73 6.61
C TYR A 94 1.81 -6.23 5.20
N TRP A 95 1.05 -5.79 4.19
CA TRP A 95 1.26 -6.23 2.80
C TRP A 95 2.55 -5.66 2.19
N CYS A 96 2.98 -4.47 2.61
CA CYS A 96 4.31 -3.94 2.25
C CYS A 96 5.43 -4.83 2.81
N GLY A 97 5.30 -5.31 4.05
CA GLY A 97 6.21 -6.28 4.64
C GLY A 97 6.26 -7.58 3.85
N LYS A 98 5.11 -8.15 3.49
CA LYS A 98 5.01 -9.34 2.64
C LYS A 98 5.62 -9.15 1.26
N LEU A 99 5.40 -8.00 0.64
CA LEU A 99 6.01 -7.67 -0.64
C LEU A 99 7.54 -7.59 -0.53
N LYS A 100 8.06 -6.97 0.54
CA LYS A 100 9.50 -6.89 0.80
C LYS A 100 10.12 -8.27 0.98
N GLU A 101 9.48 -9.15 1.74
CA GLU A 101 9.87 -10.56 1.90
C GLU A 101 9.91 -11.29 0.56
N GLU A 102 8.83 -11.17 -0.23
CA GLU A 102 8.70 -11.84 -1.54
C GLU A 102 9.77 -11.37 -2.52
N LEU A 103 10.03 -10.05 -2.59
CA LEU A 103 11.08 -9.48 -3.43
C LEU A 103 12.48 -9.99 -3.04
N GLY A 104 12.74 -10.18 -1.75
CA GLY A 104 14.02 -10.62 -1.20
C GLY A 104 15.17 -9.71 -1.63
N ARG A 105 16.32 -10.29 -2.01
CA ARG A 105 17.41 -9.51 -2.62
C ARG A 105 16.95 -8.94 -3.96
N CYS A 106 16.97 -7.62 -4.07
CA CYS A 106 16.46 -6.89 -5.23
C CYS A 106 17.31 -5.65 -5.54
N ALA A 107 17.12 -5.10 -6.74
CA ALA A 107 17.72 -3.83 -7.16
C ALA A 107 17.27 -2.65 -6.28
N SER A 108 18.08 -1.60 -6.23
CA SER A 108 17.87 -0.44 -5.35
C SER A 108 16.50 0.22 -5.54
N TRP A 109 15.99 0.27 -6.76
CA TRP A 109 14.71 0.90 -7.09
C TRP A 109 13.49 0.14 -6.56
N MET A 110 13.64 -1.13 -6.16
CA MET A 110 12.59 -1.96 -5.55
C MET A 110 12.67 -1.99 -4.01
N LYS A 111 13.65 -1.32 -3.40
CA LYS A 111 13.86 -1.39 -1.95
C LYS A 111 12.76 -0.66 -1.20
N LEU A 112 11.85 -1.42 -0.60
CA LEU A 112 10.80 -0.89 0.27
C LEU A 112 11.36 -0.43 1.62
N PRO A 113 10.86 0.68 2.17
CA PRO A 113 11.22 1.11 3.52
C PRO A 113 10.75 0.08 4.55
N ASP A 114 11.35 0.12 5.74
CA ASP A 114 10.91 -0.72 6.83
C ASP A 114 9.72 -0.08 7.55
N LEU A 115 8.57 -0.75 7.49
CA LEU A 115 7.33 -0.32 8.15
C LEU A 115 7.02 -1.17 9.40
N SER A 116 8.00 -1.94 9.91
CA SER A 116 7.81 -2.77 11.11
C SER A 116 7.38 -1.96 12.32
N VAL A 117 7.92 -0.74 12.49
CA VAL A 117 7.50 0.19 13.55
C VAL A 117 6.01 0.57 13.43
N VAL A 118 5.56 0.88 12.22
CA VAL A 118 4.14 1.18 11.93
C VAL A 118 3.26 -0.01 12.29
N PHE A 119 3.66 -1.22 11.87
CA PHE A 119 2.91 -2.43 12.16
C PHE A 119 2.82 -2.69 13.66
N SER A 120 3.95 -2.63 14.39
CA SER A 120 3.99 -2.86 15.84
C SER A 120 3.21 -1.81 16.65
N VAL A 121 3.09 -0.57 16.17
CA VAL A 121 2.23 0.46 16.81
C VAL A 121 0.75 0.03 16.80
N LEU A 122 0.33 -0.69 15.76
CA LEU A 122 -1.05 -1.12 15.52
C LEU A 122 -1.29 -2.61 15.83
N ASP A 123 -0.30 -3.29 16.40
CA ASP A 123 -0.36 -4.70 16.80
C ASP A 123 0.15 -4.89 18.24
N PRO A 124 -0.46 -4.21 19.24
CA PRO A 124 0.02 -4.23 20.63
C PRO A 124 -0.04 -5.63 21.25
N ASP A 125 -0.96 -6.48 20.81
CA ASP A 125 -1.13 -7.88 21.23
C ASP A 125 -0.17 -8.85 20.51
N ASN A 126 0.66 -8.35 19.59
CA ASN A 126 1.55 -9.13 18.73
C ASN A 126 0.82 -10.27 17.99
N SER A 127 -0.43 -10.03 17.56
CA SER A 127 -1.21 -11.01 16.82
C SER A 127 -0.53 -11.43 15.50
N GLY A 128 0.29 -10.55 14.91
CA GLY A 128 0.91 -10.76 13.61
C GLY A 128 -0.11 -10.79 12.46
N THR A 129 -1.34 -10.34 12.70
CA THR A 129 -2.46 -10.39 11.74
C THR A 129 -2.65 -9.04 11.04
N GLU A 130 -3.35 -9.07 9.90
CA GLU A 130 -3.76 -7.86 9.19
C GLU A 130 -4.82 -7.05 9.96
N SER A 131 -5.68 -7.72 10.75
CA SER A 131 -6.82 -7.12 11.42
C SER A 131 -6.41 -6.09 12.47
N PHE A 132 -7.26 -5.07 12.63
CA PHE A 132 -7.09 -4.04 13.65
C PHE A 132 -8.37 -3.92 14.48
N TYR A 133 -8.20 -3.86 15.80
CA TYR A 133 -9.21 -3.50 16.77
C TYR A 133 -8.50 -2.95 18.02
N ILE A 134 -9.18 -2.10 18.78
CA ILE A 134 -8.63 -1.59 20.04
C ILE A 134 -8.76 -2.67 21.12
N SER A 135 -7.70 -3.47 21.30
CA SER A 135 -7.62 -4.52 22.32
C SER A 135 -7.45 -3.95 23.73
N ASP A 136 -7.61 -4.81 24.73
CA ASP A 136 -7.39 -4.43 26.14
C ASP A 136 -5.93 -4.03 26.41
N ASP A 137 -4.98 -4.51 25.61
CA ASP A 137 -3.55 -4.18 25.73
C ASP A 137 -3.20 -2.76 25.24
N CYS A 138 -4.16 -2.06 24.63
CA CYS A 138 -3.99 -0.67 24.24
C CYS A 138 -4.00 0.29 25.43
N ASP A 139 -4.73 -0.02 26.50
CA ASP A 139 -4.85 0.83 27.67
C ASP A 139 -5.24 0.00 28.90
N ASP A 140 -4.47 0.12 29.98
CA ASP A 140 -4.64 -0.67 31.21
C ASP A 140 -6.06 -0.60 31.79
N SER A 141 -6.80 0.47 31.48
CA SER A 141 -8.17 0.71 31.96
C SER A 141 -9.23 -0.07 31.18
N LEU A 142 -9.00 -0.38 29.89
CA LEU A 142 -10.01 -0.97 28.99
C LEU A 142 -10.48 -2.34 29.48
N GLY A 143 -9.54 -3.21 29.85
CA GLY A 143 -9.88 -4.55 30.32
C GLY A 143 -10.71 -4.57 31.60
N GLY A 144 -10.53 -3.57 32.48
CA GLY A 144 -11.34 -3.40 33.68
C GLY A 144 -12.76 -2.94 33.36
N ILE A 145 -12.89 -1.89 32.54
CA ILE A 145 -14.18 -1.30 32.18
C ILE A 145 -15.04 -2.27 31.38
N ARG A 146 -14.46 -2.98 30.40
CA ARG A 146 -15.18 -3.97 29.59
C ARG A 146 -15.71 -5.13 30.44
N LYS A 147 -14.96 -5.58 31.45
CA LYS A 147 -15.42 -6.59 32.41
C LYS A 147 -16.62 -6.10 33.23
N GLU A 148 -16.60 -4.86 33.70
CA GLU A 148 -17.70 -4.31 34.49
C GLU A 148 -18.96 -4.07 33.63
N ILE A 149 -18.80 -3.58 32.39
CA ILE A 149 -19.90 -3.49 31.41
C ILE A 149 -20.56 -4.86 31.21
N HIS A 150 -19.76 -5.90 30.93
CA HIS A 150 -20.28 -7.26 30.75
C HIS A 150 -20.96 -7.82 32.00
N ARG A 151 -20.45 -7.50 33.20
CA ARG A 151 -21.06 -7.89 34.46
C ARG A 151 -22.44 -7.24 34.62
N LEU A 152 -22.55 -5.92 34.45
CA LEU A 152 -23.83 -5.19 34.60
C LEU A 152 -24.86 -5.60 33.54
N GLN A 153 -24.44 -5.91 32.31
CA GLN A 153 -25.35 -6.41 31.28
C GLN A 153 -26.05 -7.72 31.70
N ARG A 154 -25.40 -8.57 32.50
CA ARG A 154 -25.91 -9.90 32.91
C ARG A 154 -26.82 -9.90 34.15
N ILE A 155 -26.80 -8.86 34.98
CA ILE A 155 -27.57 -8.84 36.24
C ILE A 155 -28.92 -8.16 35.98
N GLU A 156 -30.06 -8.75 36.34
CA GLU A 156 -31.38 -8.08 36.25
C GLU A 156 -31.62 -7.21 37.51
N VAL A 157 -31.32 -5.91 37.42
CA VAL A 157 -31.58 -4.92 38.50
C VAL A 157 -32.23 -3.67 37.89
N GLU A 158 -33.24 -3.12 38.56
CA GLU A 158 -34.05 -1.97 38.10
C GLU A 158 -33.27 -0.65 37.94
N ASP A 159 -32.08 -0.51 38.52
CA ASP A 159 -31.33 0.77 38.59
C ASP A 159 -29.93 0.74 37.94
N LYS A 160 -29.61 -0.31 37.17
CA LYS A 160 -28.27 -0.48 36.57
C LYS A 160 -28.01 0.36 35.32
N GLU A 161 -29.07 0.89 34.70
CA GLU A 161 -28.98 1.50 33.36
C GLU A 161 -28.14 2.78 33.36
N SER A 162 -28.26 3.62 34.40
CA SER A 162 -27.46 4.83 34.53
C SER A 162 -25.96 4.53 34.64
N GLU A 163 -25.58 3.53 35.44
CA GLU A 163 -24.17 3.16 35.63
C GLU A 163 -23.61 2.46 34.37
N LEU A 164 -24.41 1.62 33.71
CA LEU A 164 -24.03 1.00 32.45
C LEU A 164 -23.75 2.05 31.37
N ASN A 165 -24.63 3.05 31.22
CA ASN A 165 -24.44 4.14 30.26
C ASN A 165 -23.18 4.95 30.56
N ARG A 166 -22.90 5.22 31.84
CA ARG A 166 -21.66 5.89 32.27
C ARG A 166 -20.42 5.10 31.87
N LEU A 167 -20.38 3.79 32.13
CA LEU A 167 -19.22 2.95 31.78
C LEU A 167 -19.05 2.80 30.27
N LEU A 168 -20.14 2.71 29.50
CA LEU A 168 -20.09 2.71 28.04
C LEU A 168 -19.49 4.01 27.50
N GLN A 169 -19.90 5.16 28.05
CA GLN A 169 -19.31 6.44 27.70
C GLN A 169 -17.81 6.49 28.05
N GLU A 170 -17.43 6.01 29.24
CA GLU A 170 -16.03 5.95 29.66
C GLU A 170 -15.18 5.07 28.72
N ASN A 171 -15.70 3.90 28.31
CA ASN A 171 -15.05 3.05 27.31
C ASN A 171 -14.80 3.80 25.99
N VAL A 172 -15.80 4.51 25.48
CA VAL A 172 -15.68 5.30 24.24
C VAL A 172 -14.64 6.41 24.39
N GLU A 173 -14.62 7.10 25.53
CA GLU A 173 -13.61 8.14 25.80
C GLU A 173 -12.19 7.58 25.83
N ILE A 174 -11.98 6.41 26.43
CA ILE A 174 -10.67 5.75 26.45
C ILE A 174 -10.26 5.30 25.06
N GLU A 175 -11.15 4.69 24.29
CA GLU A 175 -10.88 4.31 22.90
C GLU A 175 -10.52 5.54 22.04
N ASN A 176 -11.20 6.67 22.23
CA ASN A 176 -10.85 7.92 21.55
C ASN A 176 -9.46 8.43 21.93
N ARG A 177 -9.06 8.31 23.20
CA ARG A 177 -7.68 8.63 23.63
C ARG A 177 -6.66 7.68 23.00
N VAL A 178 -6.99 6.39 22.90
CA VAL A 178 -6.15 5.40 22.20
C VAL A 178 -5.98 5.78 20.74
N ARG A 179 -7.06 6.08 20.01
CA ARG A 179 -7.01 6.54 18.60
C ARG A 179 -6.14 7.78 18.43
N ALA A 180 -6.33 8.78 19.29
CA ALA A 180 -5.53 10.01 19.25
C ALA A 180 -4.04 9.73 19.49
N ARG A 181 -3.71 8.87 20.46
CA ARG A 181 -2.33 8.46 20.75
C ARG A 181 -1.71 7.67 19.59
N LEU A 182 -2.44 6.71 19.01
CA LEU A 182 -1.97 5.92 17.88
C LEU A 182 -1.73 6.82 16.66
N SER A 183 -2.69 7.67 16.31
CA SER A 183 -2.56 8.66 15.23
C SER A 183 -1.32 9.52 15.42
N LYS A 184 -1.10 10.04 16.63
CA LYS A 184 0.09 10.84 16.94
C LYS A 184 1.40 10.07 16.73
N ARG A 185 1.47 8.80 17.15
CA ARG A 185 2.66 7.95 16.95
C ARG A 185 2.92 7.64 15.48
N LEU A 186 1.86 7.51 14.68
CA LEU A 186 1.97 7.21 13.26
C LEU A 186 2.44 8.40 12.44
N LEU A 187 2.23 9.64 12.91
CA LEU A 187 2.59 10.86 12.19
C LEU A 187 4.06 10.91 11.75
N GLU A 188 4.98 10.42 12.58
CA GLU A 188 6.42 10.37 12.30
C GLU A 188 6.78 9.41 11.15
N ASN A 189 5.85 8.54 10.75
CA ASN A 189 6.05 7.51 9.73
C ASN A 189 5.41 7.88 8.38
N CYS A 190 4.76 9.03 8.26
CA CYS A 190 4.08 9.48 7.03
C CYS A 190 5.02 9.47 5.82
N GLU A 191 6.25 9.97 5.96
CA GLU A 191 7.22 9.99 4.85
C GLU A 191 7.56 8.57 4.38
N ALA A 192 7.79 7.63 5.31
CA ALA A 192 8.08 6.24 4.98
C ALA A 192 6.88 5.55 4.29
N LEU A 193 5.65 5.85 4.74
CA LEU A 193 4.43 5.32 4.13
C LEU A 193 4.26 5.85 2.69
N TYR A 194 4.40 7.15 2.47
CA TYR A 194 4.36 7.73 1.11
C TYR A 194 5.47 7.19 0.21
N ALA A 195 6.69 7.04 0.74
CA ALA A 195 7.80 6.45 0.00
C ALA A 195 7.50 5.00 -0.42
N ALA A 196 6.95 4.19 0.48
CA ALA A 196 6.49 2.84 0.17
C ALA A 196 5.45 2.84 -0.96
N MET A 197 4.43 3.70 -0.89
CA MET A 197 3.40 3.81 -1.93
C MET A 197 4.00 4.10 -3.32
N LYS A 198 4.95 5.03 -3.39
CA LYS A 198 5.63 5.38 -4.64
C LYS A 198 6.43 4.22 -5.21
N ILE A 199 7.13 3.48 -4.36
CA ILE A 199 7.95 2.32 -4.76
C ILE A 199 7.05 1.16 -5.19
N ILE A 200 5.95 0.90 -4.46
CA ILE A 200 4.95 -0.11 -4.83
C ILE A 200 4.34 0.19 -6.20
N GLY A 201 3.92 1.44 -6.45
CA GLY A 201 3.40 1.83 -7.76
C GLY A 201 4.42 1.61 -8.88
N LYS A 202 5.71 1.85 -8.61
CA LYS A 202 6.79 1.65 -9.58
C LYS A 202 7.05 0.17 -9.85
N ILE A 203 7.02 -0.67 -8.82
CA ILE A 203 7.11 -2.12 -8.94
C ILE A 203 5.96 -2.63 -9.78
N ASP A 204 4.72 -2.28 -9.43
CA ASP A 204 3.50 -2.73 -10.10
C ASP A 204 3.46 -2.32 -11.58
N LEU A 205 3.78 -1.06 -11.90
CA LEU A 205 3.90 -0.62 -13.29
C LEU A 205 4.98 -1.41 -14.05
N THR A 206 6.13 -1.67 -13.42
CA THR A 206 7.20 -2.45 -14.05
C THR A 206 6.78 -3.90 -14.28
N VAL A 207 6.03 -4.52 -13.35
CA VAL A 207 5.43 -5.85 -13.56
C VAL A 207 4.54 -5.84 -14.80
N ALA A 208 3.63 -4.86 -14.90
CA ALA A 208 2.70 -4.76 -16.03
C ALA A 208 3.43 -4.59 -17.38
N LEU A 209 4.47 -3.75 -17.43
CA LEU A 209 5.29 -3.56 -18.63
C LEU A 209 6.06 -4.82 -19.02
N THR A 210 6.69 -5.50 -18.05
CA THR A 210 7.41 -6.76 -18.32
C THR A 210 6.45 -7.84 -18.82
N GLU A 211 5.23 -7.93 -18.27
CA GLU A 211 4.21 -8.86 -18.76
C GLU A 211 3.72 -8.51 -20.17
N LEU A 212 3.54 -7.22 -20.48
CA LEU A 212 3.18 -6.76 -21.83
C LEU A 212 4.23 -7.20 -22.85
N ASN A 213 5.51 -6.95 -22.56
CA ASN A 213 6.61 -7.32 -23.46
C ASN A 213 6.61 -8.82 -23.72
N ARG A 214 6.43 -9.64 -22.69
CA ARG A 214 6.36 -11.10 -22.82
C ARG A 214 5.13 -11.54 -23.64
N LYS A 215 3.98 -10.92 -23.41
CA LYS A 215 2.72 -11.23 -24.11
C LYS A 215 2.80 -10.93 -25.60
N LEU A 216 3.45 -9.83 -25.96
CA LEU A 216 3.55 -9.35 -27.34
C LEU A 216 4.86 -9.74 -28.04
N GLY A 217 5.80 -10.38 -27.33
CA GLY A 217 7.11 -10.75 -27.87
C GLY A 217 7.99 -9.53 -28.19
N LEU A 218 7.86 -8.43 -27.44
CA LEU A 218 8.56 -7.18 -27.73
C LEU A 218 10.04 -7.27 -27.38
N GLY A 219 10.89 -6.82 -28.32
CA GLY A 219 12.32 -6.65 -28.12
C GLY A 219 12.67 -5.32 -27.45
N LYS A 220 13.78 -5.30 -26.71
CA LYS A 220 14.36 -4.05 -26.20
C LYS A 220 15.01 -3.29 -27.37
N PRO A 221 14.63 -2.04 -27.66
CA PRO A 221 15.29 -1.25 -28.70
C PRO A 221 16.66 -0.74 -28.23
N ASP A 222 17.58 -0.57 -29.20
CA ASP A 222 18.82 0.15 -29.00
C ASP A 222 18.62 1.65 -29.13
N ILE A 223 19.31 2.42 -28.29
CA ILE A 223 19.18 3.89 -28.26
C ILE A 223 20.21 4.50 -29.21
N SER A 224 19.73 5.23 -30.22
CA SER A 224 20.52 5.93 -31.23
C SER A 224 20.30 7.45 -31.16
N SER A 225 21.32 8.23 -31.55
CA SER A 225 21.23 9.70 -31.69
C SER A 225 21.05 10.17 -33.14
N GLY A 226 20.90 9.24 -34.09
CA GLY A 226 20.86 9.52 -35.52
C GLY A 226 19.81 8.69 -36.26
N GLU A 227 20.27 7.71 -37.03
CA GLU A 227 19.40 6.86 -37.85
C GLU A 227 18.54 5.93 -37.00
N TYR A 228 17.34 5.61 -37.51
CA TYR A 228 16.43 4.62 -36.97
C TYR A 228 16.28 3.46 -37.96
N GLU A 229 16.36 2.23 -37.45
CA GLU A 229 16.08 1.01 -38.20
C GLU A 229 15.01 0.23 -37.44
N PHE A 230 14.07 -0.34 -38.18
CA PHE A 230 13.05 -1.20 -37.61
C PHE A 230 13.07 -2.54 -38.33
N GLN A 231 13.05 -3.62 -37.57
CA GLN A 231 13.00 -4.99 -38.07
C GLN A 231 11.71 -5.63 -37.58
N GLU A 232 11.04 -6.40 -38.44
CA GLU A 232 9.84 -7.18 -38.10
C GLU A 232 8.71 -6.36 -37.44
N LEU A 233 8.48 -5.12 -37.92
CA LEU A 233 7.42 -4.26 -37.40
C LEU A 233 6.04 -4.91 -37.49
N VAL A 234 5.33 -4.91 -36.37
CA VAL A 234 3.93 -5.28 -36.27
C VAL A 234 3.15 -4.04 -35.86
N ASN A 235 2.05 -3.74 -36.56
CA ASN A 235 1.12 -2.72 -36.10
C ASN A 235 0.43 -3.24 -34.83
N PRO A 236 0.56 -2.53 -33.68
CA PRO A 236 -0.03 -2.97 -32.43
C PRO A 236 -1.52 -3.27 -32.49
#